data_AF-A0A7S3BF32-F1
#
_entry.id   AF-A0A7S3BF32-F1
#
_cell.length_a   1.000
_cell.length_b   1.000
_cell.length_c   1.000
_cell.angle_alpha   90.00
_cell.angle_beta   90.00
_cell.angle_gamma   90.00
#
_symmetry.space_group_name_H-M   'P 1'
#
loop_
_entity.id
_entity.type
_entity.pdbx_description
1 polymer ?
#
loop_
_entity_poly.entity_id
_entity_poly.type
_entity_poly.pdbx_seq_one_letter_code
_entity_poly.pdbx_strand_id
1 'polypeptide(L)'
;VRRRPRANLTSSSRQLLFMGVTDASHAQRRFCLEQLNHQLQALSLSVVSDNSVWTDDAFAATLRVYGLFLNVHKLCNVSTPPNADCETFRFAQVLSAGGLVISERCPEARDEEEWRGLVEFSPLDKIPQFAHRLVEGGPVHMHNLAAGRLARFASRFDPVAIFERASLPQLFAILSSRRREIVRCSTCSE
;
A
#
# COMPACT_ATOMS: atom_id res chain seq x y z
N VAL A 1 -10.38 24.37 1.37
CA VAL A 1 -9.85 23.00 1.62
C VAL A 1 -10.31 22.10 0.47
N ARG A 2 -9.43 21.72 -0.47
CA ARG A 2 -9.79 20.74 -1.51
C ARG A 2 -10.09 19.40 -0.80
N ARG A 3 -11.29 18.85 -0.99
CA ARG A 3 -11.61 17.51 -0.47
C ARG A 3 -10.65 16.52 -1.10
N ARG A 4 -9.91 15.75 -0.28
CA ARG A 4 -9.07 14.66 -0.79
C ARG A 4 -9.97 13.64 -1.50
N PRO A 5 -9.56 13.11 -2.67
CA PRO A 5 -10.30 12.07 -3.37
C PRO A 5 -10.49 10.85 -2.45
N ARG A 6 -11.68 10.25 -2.50
CA ARG A 6 -12.03 9.04 -1.75
C ARG A 6 -12.12 7.88 -2.72
N ALA A 7 -11.66 6.71 -2.28
CA ALA A 7 -11.82 5.47 -3.03
C ALA A 7 -13.31 5.14 -3.19
N ASN A 8 -13.69 4.63 -4.36
CA ASN A 8 -15.07 4.31 -4.67
C ASN A 8 -15.42 2.91 -4.19
N LEU A 9 -16.08 2.86 -3.04
CA LEU A 9 -16.63 1.64 -2.45
C LEU A 9 -18.15 1.52 -2.68
N THR A 10 -18.72 2.42 -3.49
CA THR A 10 -20.17 2.57 -3.66
C THR A 10 -20.78 1.62 -4.68
N SER A 11 -19.95 0.96 -5.50
CA SER A 11 -20.41 -0.06 -6.41
C SER A 11 -20.05 -1.45 -5.92
N SER A 12 -20.86 -2.41 -6.32
CA SER A 12 -20.53 -3.82 -6.51
C SER A 12 -19.37 -4.02 -7.49
N SER A 13 -18.34 -3.17 -7.44
CA SER A 13 -17.15 -3.29 -8.28
C SER A 13 -16.49 -4.61 -7.92
N ARG A 14 -16.73 -5.57 -8.79
CA ARG A 14 -16.11 -6.89 -8.76
C ARG A 14 -14.73 -6.83 -9.42
N GLN A 15 -14.10 -5.65 -9.42
CA GLN A 15 -12.82 -5.38 -10.06
C GLN A 15 -11.77 -5.01 -9.01
N LEU A 16 -10.62 -5.67 -9.09
CA LEU A 16 -9.45 -5.35 -8.31
C LEU A 16 -8.48 -4.60 -9.23
N LEU A 17 -8.08 -3.39 -8.85
CA LEU A 17 -7.11 -2.64 -9.62
C LEU A 17 -5.69 -3.03 -9.21
N PHE A 18 -4.93 -3.55 -10.16
CA PHE A 18 -3.48 -3.65 -10.08
C PHE A 18 -2.84 -2.44 -10.75
N MET A 19 -2.12 -1.63 -9.98
CA MET A 19 -1.33 -0.52 -10.51
C MET A 19 0.10 -0.98 -10.71
N GLY A 20 0.52 -1.24 -11.94
CA GLY A 20 1.88 -1.71 -12.21
C GLY A 20 2.14 -2.17 -13.63
N VAL A 21 3.42 -2.38 -13.92
CA VAL A 21 3.90 -2.78 -15.24
C VAL A 21 3.79 -4.29 -15.42
N THR A 22 3.25 -4.72 -16.56
CA THR A 22 3.12 -6.14 -16.97
C THR A 22 3.69 -6.39 -18.37
N ASP A 23 4.64 -5.57 -18.81
CA ASP A 23 5.30 -5.67 -20.11
C ASP A 23 6.29 -6.86 -20.18
N ALA A 24 6.97 -7.04 -21.32
CA ALA A 24 7.86 -8.18 -21.55
C ALA A 24 8.95 -8.33 -20.48
N SER A 25 9.41 -7.22 -19.90
CA SER A 25 10.40 -7.24 -18.80
C SER A 25 9.82 -7.74 -17.47
N HIS A 26 8.49 -7.84 -17.38
CA HIS A 26 7.74 -8.32 -16.22
C HIS A 26 6.86 -9.52 -16.55
N ALA A 27 7.33 -10.40 -17.46
CA ALA A 27 6.57 -11.56 -17.95
C ALA A 27 6.05 -12.46 -16.82
N GLN A 28 6.83 -12.67 -15.76
CA GLN A 28 6.39 -13.48 -14.61
C GLN A 28 5.22 -12.84 -13.87
N ARG A 29 5.27 -11.53 -13.60
CA ARG A 29 4.15 -10.83 -12.96
C ARG A 29 2.90 -10.87 -13.83
N ARG A 30 3.06 -10.71 -15.14
CA ARG A 30 1.94 -10.86 -16.08
C ARG A 30 1.32 -12.26 -15.96
N PHE A 31 2.14 -13.30 -16.00
CA PHE A 31 1.69 -14.68 -15.86
C PHE A 31 0.90 -14.91 -14.55
N CYS A 32 1.40 -14.42 -13.41
CA CYS A 32 0.68 -14.51 -12.15
C CYS A 32 -0.65 -13.76 -12.16
N LEU A 33 -0.69 -12.55 -12.72
CA LEU A 33 -1.93 -11.78 -12.84
C LEU A 33 -2.93 -12.45 -13.77
N GLU A 34 -2.49 -13.08 -14.85
CA GLU A 34 -3.34 -13.88 -15.75
C GLU A 34 -3.93 -15.09 -15.02
N GLN A 35 -3.11 -15.85 -14.29
CA GLN A 35 -3.57 -16.98 -13.48
C GLN A 35 -4.56 -16.53 -12.40
N LEU A 36 -4.25 -15.45 -11.69
CA LEU A 36 -5.10 -14.88 -10.66
C LEU A 36 -6.43 -14.39 -11.25
N ASN A 37 -6.39 -13.72 -12.39
CA ASN A 37 -7.57 -13.21 -13.07
C ASN A 37 -8.49 -14.35 -13.54
N HIS A 38 -7.93 -15.45 -14.04
CA HIS A 38 -8.71 -16.65 -14.39
C HIS A 38 -9.47 -17.21 -13.17
N GLN A 39 -8.81 -17.29 -12.00
CA GLN A 39 -9.45 -17.74 -10.76
C GLN A 39 -10.50 -16.75 -10.24
N LEU A 40 -10.25 -15.45 -10.37
CA LEU A 40 -11.20 -14.39 -10.02
C LEU A 40 -12.44 -14.42 -10.92
N GLN A 41 -12.28 -14.66 -12.23
CA GLN A 41 -13.39 -14.73 -13.18
C GLN A 41 -14.37 -15.87 -12.84
N ALA A 42 -13.88 -17.00 -12.35
CA ALA A 42 -14.73 -18.08 -11.84
C ALA A 42 -15.61 -17.65 -10.64
N LEU A 43 -15.23 -16.57 -9.95
CA LEU A 43 -15.94 -15.97 -8.81
C LEU A 43 -16.67 -14.67 -9.21
N SER A 44 -16.86 -14.45 -10.51
CA SER A 44 -17.43 -13.22 -11.08
C SER A 44 -16.67 -11.95 -10.67
N LEU A 45 -15.35 -12.05 -10.49
CA LEU A 45 -14.43 -10.94 -10.23
C LEU A 45 -13.45 -10.79 -11.39
N SER A 46 -12.73 -9.67 -11.47
CA SER A 46 -11.64 -9.51 -12.43
C SER A 46 -10.54 -8.61 -11.90
N VAL A 47 -9.34 -8.74 -12.46
CA VAL A 47 -8.25 -7.79 -12.30
C VAL A 47 -8.28 -6.81 -13.45
N VAL A 48 -8.17 -5.53 -13.12
CA VAL A 48 -7.85 -4.48 -14.09
C VAL A 48 -6.42 -4.05 -13.83
N SER A 49 -5.58 -4.06 -14.88
CA SER A 49 -4.20 -3.58 -14.80
C SER A 49 -4.10 -2.20 -15.41
N ASP A 50 -3.53 -1.25 -14.67
CA ASP A 50 -3.30 0.12 -15.15
C ASP A 50 -1.87 0.58 -14.82
N ASN A 51 -1.12 0.93 -15.86
CA ASN A 51 0.24 1.45 -15.78
C ASN A 51 0.32 2.95 -16.12
N SER A 52 -0.79 3.67 -16.10
CA SER A 52 -0.83 5.10 -16.41
C SER A 52 -0.96 5.99 -15.17
N VAL A 53 -1.13 5.39 -13.99
CA VAL A 53 -1.40 6.09 -12.72
C VAL A 53 -0.11 6.62 -12.08
N TRP A 54 0.44 7.68 -12.68
CA TRP A 54 1.71 8.31 -12.28
C TRP A 54 1.56 9.75 -11.78
N THR A 55 0.39 10.36 -11.93
CA THR A 55 0.13 11.74 -11.48
C THR A 55 -0.95 11.75 -10.40
N ASP A 56 -0.95 12.80 -9.57
CA ASP A 56 -1.97 12.99 -8.54
C ASP A 56 -3.39 13.04 -9.14
N ASP A 57 -3.54 13.68 -10.31
CA ASP A 57 -4.84 13.77 -10.99
C ASP A 57 -5.30 12.41 -11.55
N ALA A 58 -4.37 11.64 -12.14
CA ALA A 58 -4.66 10.27 -12.59
C ALA A 58 -5.05 9.39 -11.39
N PHE A 59 -4.28 9.45 -10.31
CA PHE A 59 -4.58 8.71 -9.09
C PHE A 59 -5.92 9.11 -8.48
N ALA A 60 -6.23 10.41 -8.42
CA ALA A 60 -7.52 10.91 -7.97
C ALA A 60 -8.68 10.42 -8.86
N ALA A 61 -8.47 10.31 -10.18
CA ALA A 61 -9.44 9.74 -11.11
C ALA A 61 -9.64 8.24 -10.88
N THR A 62 -8.56 7.50 -10.72
CA THR A 62 -8.55 6.07 -10.39
C THR A 62 -9.35 5.80 -9.11
N LEU A 63 -9.14 6.58 -8.05
CA LEU A 63 -9.88 6.45 -6.79
C LEU A 63 -11.39 6.65 -6.94
N ARG A 64 -11.85 7.45 -7.92
CA ARG A 64 -13.29 7.60 -8.19
C ARG A 64 -13.92 6.38 -8.85
N VAL A 65 -13.12 5.48 -9.40
CA VAL A 65 -13.58 4.27 -10.11
C VAL A 65 -13.41 3.03 -9.25
N TYR A 66 -12.28 2.92 -8.54
CA TYR A 66 -11.90 1.70 -7.83
C TYR A 66 -11.85 1.89 -6.31
N GLY A 67 -12.27 0.85 -5.60
CA GLY A 67 -12.19 0.74 -4.14
C GLY A 67 -11.29 -0.39 -3.64
N LEU A 68 -11.06 -1.41 -4.48
CA LEU A 68 -10.24 -2.57 -4.19
C LEU A 68 -8.95 -2.51 -5.01
N PHE A 69 -7.81 -2.58 -4.33
CA PHE A 69 -6.49 -2.47 -4.93
C PHE A 69 -5.71 -3.74 -4.66
N LEU A 70 -5.11 -4.28 -5.72
CA LEU A 70 -4.31 -5.49 -5.71
C LEU A 70 -2.83 -5.13 -5.81
N ASN A 71 -2.01 -5.76 -4.95
CA ASN A 71 -0.57 -5.78 -5.07
C ASN A 71 -0.06 -7.21 -5.31
N VAL A 72 0.81 -7.36 -6.30
CA VAL A 72 1.49 -8.61 -6.67
C VAL A 72 2.96 -8.28 -6.94
N HIS A 73 3.88 -9.08 -6.41
CA HIS A 73 5.31 -8.81 -6.49
C HIS A 73 5.85 -9.04 -7.92
N LYS A 74 7.04 -8.49 -8.20
CA LYS A 74 7.69 -8.65 -9.52
C LYS A 74 7.96 -10.12 -9.85
N LEU A 75 8.36 -10.89 -8.84
CA LEU A 75 8.68 -12.31 -8.89
C LEU A 75 7.70 -13.09 -8.00
N CYS A 76 6.42 -12.93 -8.30
CA CYS A 76 5.32 -13.60 -7.62
C CYS A 76 5.45 -15.13 -7.61
N ASN A 77 4.92 -15.77 -6.57
CA ASN A 77 4.86 -17.22 -6.39
C ASN A 77 6.21 -17.99 -6.48
N VAL A 78 7.33 -17.28 -6.36
CA VAL A 78 8.65 -17.89 -6.09
C VAL A 78 8.92 -17.70 -4.61
N SER A 79 9.75 -18.55 -4.00
CA SER A 79 10.49 -18.19 -2.79
C SER A 79 11.13 -16.83 -3.05
N THR A 80 10.48 -15.77 -2.59
CA THR A 80 10.74 -14.44 -3.09
C THR A 80 12.16 -14.09 -2.70
N PRO A 81 13.02 -13.64 -3.64
CA PRO A 81 14.36 -13.24 -3.26
C PRO A 81 14.27 -12.12 -2.23
N PRO A 82 15.27 -11.96 -1.35
CA PRO A 82 15.25 -11.01 -0.23
C PRO A 82 15.11 -9.53 -0.61
N ASN A 83 15.01 -9.21 -1.91
CA ASN A 83 14.83 -7.86 -2.45
C ASN A 83 13.46 -7.66 -3.13
N ALA A 84 12.50 -8.56 -2.91
CA ALA A 84 11.14 -8.45 -3.41
C ALA A 84 10.25 -7.70 -2.39
N ASP A 85 10.64 -6.49 -2.02
CA ASP A 85 10.00 -5.69 -0.98
C ASP A 85 8.50 -5.46 -1.26
N CYS A 86 7.71 -5.23 -0.21
CA CYS A 86 6.33 -4.76 -0.38
C CYS A 86 6.30 -3.39 -1.08
N GLU A 87 5.32 -3.15 -1.95
CA GLU A 87 5.09 -1.83 -2.58
C GLU A 87 4.38 -0.86 -1.60
N THR A 88 5.06 -0.55 -0.49
CA THR A 88 4.49 0.13 0.68
C THR A 88 4.06 1.57 0.40
N PHE A 89 4.71 2.26 -0.53
CA PHE A 89 4.38 3.64 -0.88
C PHE A 89 2.96 3.77 -1.42
N ARG A 90 2.53 2.85 -2.30
CA ARG A 90 1.16 2.85 -2.83
C ARG A 90 0.13 2.44 -1.79
N PHE A 91 0.50 1.62 -0.80
CA PHE A 91 -0.41 1.27 0.30
C PHE A 91 -0.82 2.52 1.07
N ALA A 92 0.14 3.38 1.44
CA ALA A 92 -0.15 4.62 2.14
C ALA A 92 -1.12 5.53 1.37
N GLN A 93 -0.91 5.69 0.06
CA GLN A 93 -1.75 6.53 -0.79
C GLN A 93 -3.19 5.99 -0.87
N VAL A 94 -3.34 4.69 -1.11
CA VAL A 94 -4.66 4.03 -1.19
C VAL A 94 -5.38 4.07 0.16
N LEU A 95 -4.71 3.72 1.24
CA LEU A 95 -5.28 3.72 2.59
C LEU A 95 -5.69 5.12 3.05
N SER A 96 -4.89 6.14 2.74
CA SER A 96 -5.23 7.55 3.00
C SER A 96 -6.50 8.00 2.30
N ALA A 97 -6.79 7.43 1.12
CA ALA A 97 -8.01 7.69 0.37
C ALA A 97 -9.20 6.83 0.83
N GLY A 98 -8.99 5.89 1.76
CA GLY A 98 -10.01 4.95 2.21
C GLY A 98 -10.24 3.79 1.24
N GLY A 99 -9.24 3.41 0.44
CA GLY A 99 -9.28 2.18 -0.34
C GLY A 99 -8.91 0.95 0.48
N LEU A 100 -9.24 -0.22 -0.03
CA LEU A 100 -8.88 -1.51 0.54
C LEU A 100 -7.77 -2.15 -0.28
N VAL A 101 -6.71 -2.62 0.38
CA VAL A 101 -5.56 -3.24 -0.25
C VAL A 101 -5.54 -4.74 0.06
N ILE A 102 -5.38 -5.55 -0.99
CA ILE A 102 -5.09 -6.97 -0.94
C ILE A 102 -3.71 -7.16 -1.57
N SER A 103 -2.79 -7.78 -0.86
CA SER A 103 -1.42 -8.01 -1.31
C SER A 103 -1.07 -9.48 -1.27
N GLU A 104 -0.29 -9.92 -2.25
CA GLU A 104 0.55 -11.10 -2.08
C GLU A 104 1.41 -10.96 -0.81
N ARG A 105 1.70 -12.08 -0.14
CA ARG A 105 2.59 -12.12 1.03
C ARG A 105 3.96 -11.57 0.65
N CYS A 106 4.49 -10.71 1.52
CA CYS A 106 5.82 -10.18 1.37
C CYS A 106 6.88 -11.18 1.86
N PRO A 107 8.13 -11.08 1.38
CA PRO A 107 9.19 -12.02 1.74
C PRO A 107 9.59 -11.87 3.22
N GLU A 108 9.58 -10.63 3.71
CA GLU A 108 9.99 -10.27 5.06
C GLU A 108 8.78 -10.04 5.97
N ALA A 109 8.63 -10.87 7.01
CA ALA A 109 7.49 -10.80 7.93
C ALA A 109 7.38 -9.44 8.66
N ARG A 110 8.50 -8.75 8.86
CA ARG A 110 8.54 -7.41 9.47
C ARG A 110 7.80 -6.37 8.64
N ASP A 111 7.78 -6.53 7.31
CA ASP A 111 7.13 -5.56 6.44
C ASP A 111 5.61 -5.74 6.55
N GLU A 112 5.12 -6.98 6.59
CA GLU A 112 3.70 -7.26 6.82
C GLU A 112 3.21 -6.79 8.19
N GLU A 113 4.08 -6.87 9.19
CA GLU A 113 3.80 -6.45 10.56
C GLU A 113 3.43 -4.97 10.65
N GLU A 114 4.19 -4.09 10.00
CA GLU A 114 3.91 -2.65 9.98
C GLU A 114 2.52 -2.33 9.37
N TRP A 115 2.09 -3.14 8.40
CA TRP A 115 0.82 -2.99 7.69
C TRP A 115 -0.32 -3.87 8.24
N ARG A 116 -0.06 -4.62 9.33
CA ARG A 116 -1.01 -5.58 9.90
C ARG A 116 -2.31 -4.90 10.30
N GLY A 117 -3.42 -5.45 9.80
CA GLY A 117 -4.77 -4.93 10.03
C GLY A 117 -5.13 -3.71 9.17
N LEU A 118 -4.25 -3.28 8.26
CA LEU A 118 -4.50 -2.24 7.25
C LEU A 118 -4.56 -2.85 5.85
N VAL A 119 -3.60 -3.72 5.54
CA VAL A 119 -3.51 -4.49 4.29
C VAL A 119 -3.90 -5.94 4.56
N GLU A 120 -4.59 -6.56 3.61
CA GLU A 120 -4.76 -8.01 3.65
C GLU A 120 -3.61 -8.69 2.93
N PHE A 121 -2.76 -9.41 3.67
CA PHE A 121 -1.70 -10.22 3.07
C PHE A 121 -2.13 -11.68 2.93
N SER A 122 -1.99 -12.22 1.73
CA SER A 122 -2.44 -13.58 1.41
C SER A 122 -1.49 -14.26 0.43
N PRO A 123 -1.26 -15.58 0.53
CA PRO A 123 -0.68 -16.34 -0.57
C PRO A 123 -1.45 -16.08 -1.87
N LEU A 124 -0.74 -16.05 -3.00
CA LEU A 124 -1.31 -15.67 -4.30
C LEU A 124 -2.55 -16.50 -4.66
N ASP A 125 -2.53 -17.81 -4.39
CA ASP A 125 -3.62 -18.75 -4.66
C ASP A 125 -4.86 -18.55 -3.76
N LYS A 126 -4.73 -17.80 -2.67
CA LYS A 126 -5.80 -17.51 -1.70
C LYS A 126 -6.42 -16.12 -1.88
N ILE A 127 -5.80 -15.24 -2.68
CA ILE A 127 -6.30 -13.91 -2.98
C ILE A 127 -7.72 -13.94 -3.57
N PRO A 128 -8.07 -14.82 -4.54
CA PRO A 128 -9.41 -14.81 -5.14
C PRO A 128 -10.53 -15.07 -4.14
N GLN A 129 -10.35 -16.05 -3.25
CA GLN A 129 -11.36 -16.37 -2.25
C GLN A 129 -11.47 -15.27 -1.20
N PHE A 130 -10.35 -14.60 -0.85
CA PHE A 130 -10.40 -13.44 0.03
C PHE A 130 -11.18 -12.28 -0.61
N ALA A 131 -10.82 -11.91 -1.84
CA ALA A 131 -11.49 -10.85 -2.59
C ALA A 131 -12.98 -11.11 -2.75
N HIS A 132 -13.36 -12.35 -3.04
CA HIS A 132 -14.76 -12.77 -3.12
C HIS A 132 -15.49 -12.56 -1.80
N ARG A 133 -14.96 -13.06 -0.68
CA ARG A 133 -15.58 -12.84 0.65
C ARG A 133 -15.78 -11.36 0.97
N LEU A 134 -14.80 -10.53 0.62
CA LEU A 134 -14.87 -9.09 0.85
C LEU A 134 -16.02 -8.44 0.06
N VAL A 135 -16.16 -8.78 -1.22
CA VAL A 135 -17.21 -8.25 -2.10
C VAL A 135 -18.59 -8.79 -1.72
N GLU A 136 -18.71 -10.07 -1.34
CA GLU A 136 -19.96 -10.69 -0.89
C GLU A 136 -20.49 -10.08 0.42
N GLY A 137 -19.62 -9.49 1.25
CA GLY A 137 -20.05 -8.68 2.40
C GLY A 137 -20.83 -7.41 2.01
N GLY A 138 -20.74 -7.00 0.74
CA GLY A 138 -21.48 -5.88 0.17
C GLY A 138 -20.87 -4.50 0.46
N PRO A 139 -21.42 -3.44 -0.18
CA PRO A 139 -20.86 -2.08 -0.10
C PRO A 139 -20.77 -1.51 1.31
N VAL A 140 -21.74 -1.81 2.18
CA VAL A 140 -21.76 -1.32 3.58
C VAL A 140 -20.62 -1.95 4.38
N HIS A 141 -20.39 -3.25 4.24
CA HIS A 141 -19.28 -3.94 4.90
C HIS A 141 -17.94 -3.34 4.45
N MET A 142 -17.75 -3.17 3.14
CA MET A 142 -16.52 -2.60 2.58
C MET A 142 -16.28 -1.17 3.06
N HIS A 143 -17.31 -0.31 3.11
CA HIS A 143 -17.19 1.04 3.66
C HIS A 143 -16.78 1.03 5.13
N ASN A 144 -17.41 0.19 5.96
CA ASN A 144 -17.08 0.11 7.38
C ASN A 144 -15.65 -0.40 7.59
N LEU A 145 -15.23 -1.41 6.83
CA LEU A 145 -13.87 -1.93 6.87
C LEU A 145 -12.84 -0.86 6.46
N ALA A 146 -13.11 -0.15 5.36
CA ALA A 146 -12.25 0.90 4.86
C ALA A 146 -12.16 2.10 5.82
N ALA A 147 -13.28 2.52 6.42
CA ALA A 147 -13.30 3.57 7.43
C ALA A 147 -12.47 3.19 8.66
N GLY A 148 -12.60 1.95 9.14
CA GLY A 148 -11.80 1.42 10.25
C GLY A 148 -10.31 1.37 9.92
N ARG A 149 -9.95 0.89 8.72
CA ARG A 149 -8.55 0.84 8.24
C ARG A 149 -7.97 2.24 8.06
N LEU A 150 -8.72 3.18 7.52
CA LEU A 150 -8.33 4.59 7.40
C LEU A 150 -8.02 5.22 8.76
N ALA A 151 -8.89 5.02 9.75
CA ALA A 151 -8.68 5.56 11.10
C ALA A 151 -7.41 4.98 11.75
N ARG A 152 -7.20 3.66 11.62
CA ARG A 152 -5.98 2.99 12.09
C ARG A 152 -4.74 3.46 11.37
N PHE A 153 -4.82 3.65 10.05
CA PHE A 153 -3.72 4.18 9.24
C PHE A 153 -3.35 5.58 9.70
N ALA A 154 -4.33 6.48 9.84
CA ALA A 154 -4.11 7.86 10.29
C ALA A 154 -3.46 7.92 11.69
N SER A 155 -3.85 7.02 12.59
CA SER A 155 -3.24 6.93 13.93
C SER A 155 -1.83 6.32 13.90
N ARG A 156 -1.61 5.23 13.15
CA ARG A 156 -0.31 4.52 13.12
C ARG A 156 0.77 5.32 12.40
N PHE A 157 0.39 6.00 11.33
CA PHE A 157 1.28 6.79 10.47
C PHE A 157 1.14 8.30 10.72
N ASP A 158 0.69 8.70 11.92
CA ASP A 158 0.77 10.08 12.34
C ASP A 158 2.25 10.55 12.30
N PRO A 159 2.59 11.66 11.63
CA PRO A 159 3.97 12.09 11.48
C PRO A 159 4.70 12.33 12.79
N VAL A 160 4.01 12.85 13.82
CA VAL A 160 4.61 13.08 15.13
C VAL A 160 4.96 11.73 15.76
N ALA A 161 4.01 10.80 15.76
CA ALA A 161 4.25 9.45 16.27
C ALA A 161 5.38 8.72 15.53
N ILE A 162 5.47 8.85 14.20
CA ILE A 162 6.59 8.26 13.42
C ILE A 162 7.92 8.87 13.86
N PHE A 163 8.01 10.19 13.97
CA PHE A 163 9.26 10.87 14.34
C PHE A 163 9.70 10.52 15.76
N GLU A 164 8.76 10.38 16.69
CA GLU A 164 9.02 9.91 18.04
C GLU A 164 9.53 8.47 18.06
N ARG A 165 8.86 7.53 17.36
CA ARG A 165 9.32 6.13 17.23
C ARG A 165 10.71 6.02 16.62
N ALA A 166 11.01 6.87 15.63
CA ALA A 166 12.31 6.93 14.97
C ALA A 166 13.39 7.64 15.79
N SER A 167 13.08 8.13 17.00
CA SER A 167 13.99 8.89 17.87
C SER A 167 14.64 10.10 17.17
N LEU A 168 13.94 10.70 16.19
CA LEU A 168 14.44 11.85 15.44
C LEU A 168 14.63 13.10 16.32
N PRO A 169 13.75 13.40 17.30
CA PRO A 169 13.98 14.52 18.20
C PRO A 169 15.31 14.42 18.97
N GLN A 170 15.65 13.21 19.45
CA GLN A 170 16.91 12.94 20.14
C GLN A 170 18.10 13.07 19.19
N LEU A 171 17.97 12.55 17.96
CA LEU A 171 18.99 12.70 16.92
C LEU A 171 19.25 14.18 16.61
N PHE A 172 18.21 14.99 16.42
CA PHE A 172 18.35 16.42 16.16
C PHE A 172 18.92 17.19 17.35
N ALA A 173 18.59 16.80 18.59
CA ALA A 173 19.18 17.39 19.79
C ALA A 173 20.69 17.14 19.87
N ILE A 174 21.14 15.91 19.59
CA ILE A 174 22.56 15.53 19.54
C ILE A 174 23.31 16.26 18.42
N LEU A 175 22.73 16.34 17.22
CA LEU A 175 23.35 17.04 16.10
C LEU A 175 23.45 18.55 16.34
N SER A 176 22.45 19.14 17.01
CA SER A 176 22.41 20.56 17.34
C SER A 176 23.33 20.97 18.49
N SER A 177 23.66 20.05 19.41
CA SER A 177 24.64 20.29 20.46
C SER A 177 26.08 20.19 19.92
N ARG A 178 26.38 19.18 19.10
CA ARG A 178 27.71 19.03 18.45
C ARG A 178 28.07 20.20 17.53
N ARG A 179 27.10 20.77 16.82
CA ARG A 179 27.33 21.95 15.98
C ARG A 179 27.70 23.19 16.80
N ARG A 180 27.21 23.31 18.04
CA ARG A 180 27.56 24.40 18.96
C ARG A 180 28.95 24.26 19.57
N GLU A 181 29.44 23.03 19.75
CA GLU A 181 30.81 22.77 20.22
C GLU A 181 31.86 23.11 19.15
N ILE A 182 31.61 22.80 17.88
CA ILE A 182 32.53 23.14 16.77
C ILE A 182 32.69 24.65 16.62
N VAL A 183 31.61 25.43 16.77
CA VAL A 183 31.65 26.91 16.68
C VAL A 183 32.32 27.55 17.91
N ARG A 184 32.38 26.86 19.05
CA ARG A 184 33.12 27.35 20.23
C ARG A 184 34.62 27.05 20.19
N CYS A 185 35.05 26.11 19.35
CA CYS A 185 36.47 25.76 19.20
C CYS A 185 37.21 26.64 18.17
N SER A 186 36.51 27.53 17.46
CA SER A 186 37.10 28.49 16.51
C SER A 186 37.58 29.80 17.14
N THR A 187 37.58 29.91 18.47
CA THR A 187 38.27 30.99 19.21
C THR A 187 39.42 30.38 20.02
N CYS A 188 40.40 29.81 19.32
CA CYS A 188 41.74 29.61 19.89
C CYS A 188 42.60 30.77 19.38
N SER A 189 43.04 31.60 20.33
CA SER A 189 43.83 32.82 20.15
C SER A 189 45.10 32.61 19.30
N GLU A 190 45.44 33.65 18.54
CA GLU A 190 46.76 33.89 17.92
C GLU A 190 47.90 33.93 18.95
#